data_AF-A0A2G5TA84-F1
#
_entry.id   AF-A0A2G5TA84-F1
#
_cell.length_a   1.000
_cell.length_b   1.000
_cell.length_c   1.000
_cell.angle_alpha   90.00
_cell.angle_beta   90.00
_cell.angle_gamma   90.00
#
_symmetry.space_group_name_H-M   'P 1'
#
loop_
_entity.id
_entity.type
_entity.pdbx_description
1 polymer ?
#
loop_
_entity_poly.entity_id
_entity_poly.type
_entity_poly.pdbx_seq_one_letter_code
_entity_poly.pdbx_strand_id
1 'polypeptide(L)'
;MVFTLFLLLFLLLKTNCSTFQDCESECIFEPVKLISTNIGSFPKCAKVCSFLKIDHSSNLTHEQLTEAFKNLETLVGGLEIVNATFTDVKFLNSLTRIEANTSPVRISNNEKMIELGMVNLTTVITYNFAVSGNKEMTVLNLPKLQIVDCQLSPCKPVISMWNNNQNFCMTTEEMKVFLLNNRIEQFYVNSKVCEPAGDNMKTCKMPEVGCEELVGNLEIRQDFDTKTVNSLKIIYGSLLVQNSTLDDLSCLGNLTHVAQFDGLKPVVEIQEGLKSIKMANLERIVTSVWNGAHIQNENKRKLGNDTEIFENFALFEKTPQNAPRSFDGLSC
;
A
#
# COMPACT_ATOMS: atom_id res chain seq x y z
N MET A 1 14.80 50.13 31.15
CA MET A 1 14.17 49.88 29.83
C MET A 1 14.78 48.63 29.18
N VAL A 2 14.79 47.49 29.90
CA VAL A 2 15.37 46.21 29.43
C VAL A 2 14.52 45.02 29.90
N PHE A 3 13.72 45.18 30.98
CA PHE A 3 12.85 44.13 31.50
C PHE A 3 11.49 43.99 30.81
N THR A 4 11.03 44.99 30.07
CA THR A 4 9.75 44.94 29.33
C THR A 4 9.85 44.32 27.94
N LEU A 5 11.06 44.17 27.38
CA LEU A 5 11.26 43.58 26.06
C LEU A 5 11.33 42.03 26.10
N PHE A 6 11.74 41.45 27.22
CA PHE A 6 11.81 39.99 27.38
C PHE A 6 10.42 39.35 27.57
N LEU A 7 9.46 40.05 28.18
CA LEU A 7 8.09 39.53 28.34
C LEU A 7 7.31 39.52 27.01
N LEU A 8 7.59 40.47 26.11
CA LEU A 8 6.99 40.52 24.77
C LEU A 8 7.60 39.48 23.82
N LEU A 9 8.85 39.06 24.03
CA LEU A 9 9.47 37.97 23.26
C LEU A 9 8.99 36.59 23.73
N PHE A 10 8.67 36.42 25.02
CA PHE A 10 8.06 35.19 25.54
C PHE A 10 6.57 35.03 25.14
N LEU A 11 5.88 36.13 24.80
CA LEU A 11 4.51 36.08 24.29
C LEU A 11 4.42 35.80 22.78
N LEU A 12 5.53 35.91 22.04
CA LEU A 12 5.62 35.54 20.61
C LEU A 12 6.24 34.14 20.38
N LEU A 13 6.58 33.43 21.45
CA LEU A 13 6.91 31.99 21.44
C LEU A 13 5.74 31.14 21.94
N LYS A 14 4.49 31.58 21.72
CA LYS A 14 3.45 30.60 21.39
C LYS A 14 3.79 30.07 20.02
N THR A 15 4.67 29.06 19.98
CA THR A 15 4.64 28.07 18.91
C THR A 15 3.26 27.43 18.97
N ASN A 16 2.28 28.07 18.32
CA ASN A 16 1.09 27.38 17.86
C ASN A 16 1.57 26.37 16.81
N CYS A 17 2.11 25.24 17.29
CA CYS A 17 1.93 23.97 16.61
C CYS A 17 0.48 23.57 16.85
N SER A 18 -0.48 24.36 16.38
CA SER A 18 -1.86 23.93 16.33
C SER A 18 -1.93 22.96 15.16
N THR A 19 -1.73 21.67 15.44
CA THR A 19 -1.82 20.57 14.48
C THR A 19 -3.18 20.50 13.76
N PHE A 20 -4.16 21.30 14.20
CA PHE A 20 -5.56 21.29 13.79
C PHE A 20 -6.11 22.70 13.51
N GLN A 21 -5.32 23.57 12.88
CA GLN A 21 -5.69 24.97 12.64
C GLN A 21 -6.98 25.15 11.82
N ASP A 22 -7.37 24.14 11.04
CA ASP A 22 -8.58 24.11 10.20
C ASP A 22 -9.76 23.30 10.81
N CYS A 23 -9.80 23.18 12.14
CA CYS A 23 -10.87 22.47 12.85
C CYS A 23 -11.62 23.36 13.83
N GLU A 24 -12.94 23.16 13.86
CA GLU A 24 -13.84 23.73 14.86
C GLU A 24 -13.49 23.20 16.25
N SER A 25 -13.48 24.09 17.24
CA SER A 25 -12.99 23.79 18.59
C SER A 25 -13.71 22.62 19.28
N GLU A 26 -15.01 22.51 19.05
CA GLU A 26 -15.90 21.46 19.54
C GLU A 26 -15.69 20.11 18.85
N CYS A 27 -15.03 20.10 17.70
CA CYS A 27 -14.69 18.93 16.91
C CYS A 27 -13.24 18.48 17.09
N ILE A 28 -12.52 19.08 18.04
CA ILE A 28 -11.20 18.64 18.46
C ILE A 28 -11.36 17.65 19.61
N PHE A 29 -10.76 16.47 19.47
CA PHE A 29 -10.62 15.51 20.55
C PHE A 29 -9.15 15.41 20.95
N GLU A 30 -8.78 16.10 22.03
CA GLU A 30 -7.40 16.21 22.51
C GLU A 30 -6.84 14.92 23.14
N PRO A 31 -7.62 14.05 23.81
CA PRO A 31 -7.06 12.80 24.31
C PRO A 31 -6.58 11.92 23.15
N VAL A 32 -5.27 11.72 23.09
CA VAL A 32 -4.64 10.85 22.07
C VAL A 32 -5.17 9.42 22.16
N LYS A 33 -5.46 8.95 23.38
CA LYS A 33 -5.95 7.60 23.63
C LYS A 33 -7.41 7.60 24.03
N LEU A 34 -8.21 6.83 23.31
CA LEU A 34 -9.63 6.64 23.59
C LEU A 34 -9.80 5.50 24.62
N ILE A 35 -10.48 5.80 25.72
CA ILE A 35 -10.73 4.88 26.83
C ILE A 35 -12.17 5.03 27.34
N SER A 36 -12.64 4.05 28.13
CA SER A 36 -14.00 4.06 28.71
C SER A 36 -14.41 5.35 29.43
N THR A 37 -13.49 6.09 30.04
CA THR A 37 -13.80 7.32 30.79
C THR A 37 -13.90 8.59 29.92
N ASN A 38 -13.33 8.59 28.71
CA ASN A 38 -13.32 9.77 27.83
C ASN A 38 -14.11 9.58 26.52
N ILE A 39 -14.57 8.37 26.20
CA ILE A 39 -15.36 8.13 24.99
C ILE A 39 -16.66 8.94 24.95
N GLY A 40 -17.27 9.23 26.11
CA GLY A 40 -18.48 10.04 26.19
C GLY A 40 -18.28 11.51 25.77
N SER A 41 -17.03 12.00 25.74
CA SER A 41 -16.69 13.33 25.24
C SER A 41 -16.19 13.30 23.79
N PHE A 42 -16.29 12.18 23.09
CA PHE A 42 -15.95 12.13 21.67
C PHE A 42 -16.89 13.05 20.88
N PRO A 43 -16.36 13.94 20.01
CA PRO A 43 -17.19 14.91 19.30
C PRO A 43 -18.23 14.27 18.37
N LYS A 44 -19.42 14.84 18.33
CA LYS A 44 -20.51 14.40 17.44
C LYS A 44 -20.45 15.07 16.06
N CYS A 45 -19.24 15.28 15.54
CA CYS A 45 -18.98 16.00 14.30
C CYS A 45 -18.74 15.07 13.11
N ALA A 46 -18.99 15.56 11.89
CA ALA A 46 -18.62 14.87 10.65
C ALA A 46 -17.11 14.86 10.42
N LYS A 47 -16.45 15.99 10.67
CA LYS A 47 -14.99 16.14 10.65
C LYS A 47 -14.50 16.23 12.09
N VAL A 48 -13.61 15.35 12.50
CA VAL A 48 -12.98 15.40 13.84
C VAL A 48 -11.47 15.53 13.69
N CYS A 49 -10.90 16.45 14.45
CA CYS A 49 -9.46 16.61 14.57
C CYS A 49 -8.96 15.88 15.82
N SER A 50 -8.20 14.80 15.61
CA SER A 50 -7.65 14.02 16.70
C SER A 50 -6.53 13.10 16.21
N PHE A 51 -5.62 12.78 17.12
CA PHE A 51 -4.82 11.56 16.98
C PHE A 51 -5.56 10.45 17.73
N LEU A 52 -6.16 9.51 17.01
CA LEU A 52 -6.93 8.42 17.62
C LEU A 52 -6.06 7.21 17.87
N LYS A 53 -5.91 6.83 19.14
CA LYS A 53 -5.26 5.60 19.56
C LYS A 53 -6.20 4.68 20.32
N ILE A 54 -6.29 3.43 19.86
CA ILE A 54 -7.04 2.33 20.48
C ILE A 54 -6.08 1.15 20.69
N ASP A 55 -6.05 0.60 21.91
CA ASP A 55 -5.25 -0.58 22.25
C ASP A 55 -5.97 -1.49 23.26
N HIS A 56 -5.34 -2.60 23.68
CA HIS A 56 -5.90 -3.54 24.67
C HIS A 56 -6.38 -2.88 25.98
N SER A 57 -5.80 -1.75 26.37
CA SER A 57 -6.13 -1.07 27.63
C SER A 57 -7.18 0.04 27.46
N SER A 58 -7.69 0.25 26.25
CA SER A 58 -8.83 1.14 26.01
C SER A 58 -10.09 0.70 26.76
N ASN A 59 -10.28 -0.62 26.95
CA ASN A 59 -11.45 -1.21 27.61
C ASN A 59 -12.78 -0.70 27.01
N LEU A 60 -12.86 -0.74 25.67
CA LEU A 60 -14.01 -0.30 24.88
C LEU A 60 -14.56 -1.46 24.07
N THR A 61 -15.88 -1.56 23.98
CA THR A 61 -16.57 -2.53 23.12
C THR A 61 -16.72 -1.97 21.71
N HIS A 62 -16.96 -2.87 20.74
CA HIS A 62 -17.25 -2.51 19.36
C HIS A 62 -18.50 -1.61 19.26
N GLU A 63 -19.54 -1.89 20.06
CA GLU A 63 -20.76 -1.08 20.13
C GLU A 63 -20.51 0.35 20.64
N GLN A 64 -19.72 0.50 21.71
CA GLN A 64 -19.36 1.81 22.23
C GLN A 64 -18.59 2.66 21.20
N LEU A 65 -17.65 2.04 20.48
CA LEU A 65 -16.91 2.70 19.41
C LEU A 65 -17.81 3.06 18.23
N THR A 66 -18.70 2.15 17.84
CA THR A 66 -19.65 2.37 16.73
C THR A 66 -20.57 3.56 17.03
N GLU A 67 -21.11 3.64 18.25
CA GLU A 67 -21.95 4.76 18.66
C GLU A 67 -21.17 6.08 18.76
N ALA A 68 -19.94 6.05 19.25
CA ALA A 68 -19.09 7.24 19.32
C ALA A 68 -18.72 7.78 17.93
N PHE A 69 -18.40 6.89 16.99
CA PHE A 69 -17.91 7.26 15.66
C PHE A 69 -19.00 7.35 14.60
N LYS A 70 -20.28 7.10 14.88
CA LYS A 70 -21.34 7.04 13.86
C LYS A 70 -21.46 8.25 12.92
N ASN A 71 -21.06 9.44 13.40
CA ASN A 71 -21.06 10.66 12.61
C ASN A 71 -19.70 10.95 11.97
N LEU A 72 -18.62 10.26 12.36
CA LEU A 72 -17.26 10.56 11.94
C LEU A 72 -17.05 10.16 10.47
N GLU A 73 -17.03 11.13 9.58
CA GLU A 73 -16.80 10.97 8.14
C GLU A 73 -15.34 11.26 7.75
N THR A 74 -14.73 12.27 8.36
CA THR A 74 -13.34 12.67 8.13
C THR A 74 -12.57 12.74 9.45
N LEU A 75 -11.48 12.00 9.54
CA LEU A 75 -10.51 12.12 10.64
C LEU A 75 -9.30 12.93 10.16
N VAL A 76 -9.00 14.04 10.84
CA VAL A 76 -7.77 14.81 10.62
C VAL A 76 -6.84 14.58 11.80
N GLY A 77 -5.62 14.14 11.52
CA GLY A 77 -4.65 13.66 12.51
C GLY A 77 -4.28 12.19 12.29
N GLY A 78 -3.85 11.48 13.33
CA GLY A 78 -3.39 10.09 13.22
C GLY A 78 -4.45 9.04 13.57
N LEU A 79 -4.24 7.81 13.11
CA LEU A 79 -5.03 6.64 13.52
C LEU A 79 -4.09 5.48 13.88
N GLU A 80 -4.13 5.05 15.14
CA GLU A 80 -3.42 3.89 15.64
C GLU A 80 -4.39 2.90 16.30
N ILE A 81 -4.49 1.70 15.74
CA ILE A 81 -5.20 0.57 16.36
C ILE A 81 -4.19 -0.54 16.56
N VAL A 82 -3.66 -0.64 17.78
CA VAL A 82 -2.48 -1.46 18.07
C VAL A 82 -2.69 -2.37 19.27
N ASN A 83 -2.32 -3.64 19.15
CA ASN A 83 -2.51 -4.63 20.23
C ASN A 83 -3.96 -4.68 20.75
N ALA A 84 -4.96 -4.39 19.93
CA ALA A 84 -6.36 -4.53 20.28
C ALA A 84 -6.85 -5.97 20.02
N THR A 85 -7.99 -6.32 20.60
CA THR A 85 -8.57 -7.67 20.53
C THR A 85 -9.76 -7.77 19.57
N PHE A 86 -10.00 -6.72 18.78
CA PHE A 86 -11.08 -6.68 17.79
C PHE A 86 -10.80 -7.57 16.58
N THR A 87 -11.86 -8.15 16.03
CA THR A 87 -11.82 -8.93 14.79
C THR A 87 -11.82 -8.06 13.54
N ASP A 88 -12.34 -6.84 13.65
CA ASP A 88 -12.41 -5.85 12.58
C ASP A 88 -12.45 -4.44 13.18
N VAL A 89 -12.40 -3.42 12.31
CA VAL A 89 -12.55 -2.02 12.69
C VAL A 89 -13.81 -1.40 12.09
N LYS A 90 -14.88 -2.20 11.89
CA LYS A 90 -16.15 -1.73 11.28
C LYS A 90 -16.86 -0.66 12.09
N PHE A 91 -16.49 -0.45 13.35
CA PHE A 91 -16.89 0.73 14.12
C PHE A 91 -16.44 2.05 13.47
N LEU A 92 -15.52 2.02 12.49
CA LEU A 92 -15.09 3.14 11.65
C LEU A 92 -15.81 3.20 10.29
N ASN A 93 -16.90 2.47 10.06
CA ASN A 93 -17.55 2.39 8.75
C ASN A 93 -18.11 3.72 8.21
N SER A 94 -18.33 4.71 9.07
CA SER A 94 -18.72 6.06 8.64
C SER A 94 -17.55 6.83 8.02
N LEU A 95 -16.30 6.46 8.32
CA LEU A 95 -15.12 7.14 7.77
C LEU A 95 -15.05 6.95 6.25
N THR A 96 -15.01 8.07 5.55
CA THR A 96 -14.72 8.15 4.12
C THR A 96 -13.31 8.66 3.87
N ARG A 97 -12.73 9.39 4.84
CA ARG A 97 -11.45 10.06 4.64
C ARG A 97 -10.60 10.16 5.91
N ILE A 98 -9.29 9.94 5.76
CA ILE A 98 -8.28 10.19 6.79
C ILE A 98 -7.22 11.18 6.27
N GLU A 99 -6.94 12.22 7.03
CA GLU A 99 -5.90 13.23 6.79
C GLU A 99 -4.82 13.20 7.88
N ALA A 100 -3.88 12.28 7.73
CA ALA A 100 -2.75 12.04 8.62
C ALA A 100 -1.42 12.53 8.01
N ASN A 101 -1.37 13.76 7.52
CA ASN A 101 -0.19 14.30 6.83
C ASN A 101 1.11 14.18 7.66
N THR A 102 1.04 14.39 8.97
CA THR A 102 2.17 14.32 9.90
C THR A 102 2.07 13.14 10.88
N SER A 103 1.17 12.18 10.64
CA SER A 103 0.91 11.06 11.55
C SER A 103 0.69 9.76 10.77
N PRO A 104 1.03 8.60 11.34
CA PRO A 104 0.80 7.35 10.66
C PRO A 104 -0.69 6.98 10.69
N VAL A 105 -1.10 6.19 9.70
CA VAL A 105 -2.29 5.35 9.78
C VAL A 105 -1.80 3.93 9.98
N ARG A 106 -1.93 3.43 11.22
CA ARG A 106 -1.33 2.18 11.66
C ARG A 106 -2.35 1.27 12.32
N ILE A 107 -2.48 0.07 11.78
CA ILE A 107 -3.32 -1.00 12.33
C ILE A 107 -2.42 -2.22 12.47
N SER A 108 -1.94 -2.48 13.70
CA SER A 108 -0.87 -3.48 13.88
C SER A 108 -1.00 -4.33 15.12
N ASN A 109 -0.50 -5.56 15.03
CA ASN A 109 -0.43 -6.51 16.15
C ASN A 109 -1.80 -6.79 16.80
N ASN A 110 -2.89 -6.70 16.04
CA ASN A 110 -4.23 -7.07 16.51
C ASN A 110 -4.41 -8.56 16.21
N GLU A 111 -4.09 -9.41 17.19
CA GLU A 111 -3.93 -10.86 16.93
C GLU A 111 -5.19 -11.54 16.38
N LYS A 112 -6.38 -11.06 16.78
CA LYS A 112 -7.69 -11.60 16.38
C LYS A 112 -8.29 -10.93 15.14
N MET A 113 -7.61 -9.93 14.57
CA MET A 113 -8.14 -9.16 13.45
C MET A 113 -8.15 -10.00 12.18
N ILE A 114 -9.32 -10.19 11.58
CA ILE A 114 -9.53 -10.99 10.37
C ILE A 114 -9.61 -10.12 9.11
N GLU A 115 -10.02 -8.85 9.26
CA GLU A 115 -10.12 -7.84 8.20
C GLU A 115 -10.12 -6.41 8.79
N LEU A 116 -9.98 -5.36 7.97
CA LEU A 116 -10.25 -3.99 8.45
C LEU A 116 -11.75 -3.69 8.37
N GLY A 117 -12.33 -3.89 7.18
CA GLY A 117 -13.76 -3.71 6.96
C GLY A 117 -14.24 -2.26 6.84
N MET A 118 -13.36 -1.27 6.63
CA MET A 118 -13.73 0.14 6.44
C MET A 118 -14.26 0.38 5.02
N VAL A 119 -15.44 -0.18 4.72
CA VAL A 119 -15.97 -0.28 3.35
C VAL A 119 -16.32 1.04 2.67
N ASN A 120 -16.40 2.14 3.43
CA ASN A 120 -16.67 3.48 2.90
C ASN A 120 -15.43 4.36 2.76
N LEU A 121 -14.27 3.90 3.21
CA LEU A 121 -13.02 4.67 3.13
C LEU A 121 -12.58 4.81 1.67
N THR A 122 -12.54 6.05 1.17
CA THR A 122 -12.11 6.36 -0.20
C THR A 122 -10.70 6.95 -0.25
N THR A 123 -10.31 7.66 0.80
CA THR A 123 -9.10 8.50 0.78
C THR A 123 -8.31 8.39 2.08
N VAL A 124 -7.02 8.08 1.95
CA VAL A 124 -6.05 8.13 3.04
C VAL A 124 -4.90 9.03 2.63
N ILE A 125 -4.75 10.16 3.32
CA ILE A 125 -3.59 11.02 3.17
C ILE A 125 -2.67 10.77 4.36
N THR A 126 -1.50 10.16 4.15
CA THR A 126 -0.52 9.88 5.21
C THR A 126 0.88 9.71 4.64
N TYR A 127 1.89 9.98 5.46
CA TYR A 127 3.26 9.59 5.13
C TYR A 127 3.48 8.07 5.31
N ASN A 128 2.68 7.40 6.15
CA ASN A 128 2.82 5.96 6.41
C ASN A 128 1.48 5.26 6.62
N PHE A 129 1.16 4.34 5.71
CA PHE A 129 0.01 3.43 5.82
C PHE A 129 0.53 2.02 6.18
N ALA A 130 0.23 1.55 7.39
CA ALA A 130 0.79 0.32 7.94
C ALA A 130 -0.29 -0.64 8.45
N VAL A 131 -0.35 -1.84 7.85
CA VAL A 131 -1.26 -2.92 8.25
C VAL A 131 -0.44 -4.19 8.47
N SER A 132 0.05 -4.41 9.69
CA SER A 132 1.11 -5.42 9.92
C SER A 132 0.98 -6.17 11.24
N GLY A 133 1.38 -7.43 11.28
CA GLY A 133 1.33 -8.25 12.50
C GLY A 133 -0.08 -8.71 12.91
N ASN A 134 -1.07 -8.57 12.02
CA ASN A 134 -2.45 -9.02 12.29
C ASN A 134 -2.57 -10.49 11.84
N LYS A 135 -2.26 -11.42 12.74
CA LYS A 135 -1.99 -12.84 12.42
C LYS A 135 -3.18 -13.60 11.84
N GLU A 136 -4.41 -13.20 12.17
CA GLU A 136 -5.63 -13.82 11.64
C GLU A 136 -6.17 -13.09 10.39
N MET A 137 -5.52 -12.01 9.95
CA MET A 137 -6.03 -11.15 8.89
C MET A 137 -5.84 -11.78 7.52
N THR A 138 -6.94 -12.09 6.84
CA THR A 138 -6.93 -12.78 5.54
C THR A 138 -7.26 -11.86 4.36
N VAL A 139 -7.93 -10.73 4.61
CA VAL A 139 -8.28 -9.75 3.58
C VAL A 139 -8.14 -8.34 4.11
N LEU A 140 -7.87 -7.37 3.22
CA LEU A 140 -7.81 -5.95 3.59
C LEU A 140 -9.21 -5.36 3.80
N ASN A 141 -10.10 -5.56 2.84
CA ASN A 141 -11.50 -5.11 2.81
C ASN A 141 -11.66 -3.59 2.88
N LEU A 142 -11.07 -2.90 1.90
CA LEU A 142 -11.21 -1.47 1.60
C LEU A 142 -11.70 -1.25 0.16
N PRO A 143 -12.87 -1.78 -0.23
CA PRO A 143 -13.33 -1.87 -1.62
C PRO A 143 -13.56 -0.51 -2.32
N LYS A 144 -13.73 0.58 -1.57
CA LYS A 144 -13.92 1.93 -2.12
C LYS A 144 -12.67 2.79 -2.08
N LEU A 145 -11.54 2.26 -1.59
CA LEU A 145 -10.30 3.01 -1.50
C LEU A 145 -9.84 3.37 -2.92
N GLN A 146 -9.53 4.64 -3.12
CA GLN A 146 -9.12 5.18 -4.43
C GLN A 146 -7.83 5.97 -4.32
N ILE A 147 -7.61 6.65 -3.19
CA ILE A 147 -6.49 7.57 -3.01
C ILE A 147 -5.74 7.18 -1.75
N VAL A 148 -4.46 6.84 -1.90
CA VAL A 148 -3.50 6.75 -0.81
C VAL A 148 -2.32 7.64 -1.15
N ASP A 149 -2.10 8.67 -0.37
CA ASP A 149 -1.20 9.73 -0.80
C ASP A 149 -0.57 10.51 0.35
N CYS A 150 0.38 11.39 0.06
CA CYS A 150 0.86 12.38 1.00
C CYS A 150 0.85 13.77 0.36
N GLN A 151 0.37 14.78 1.10
CA GLN A 151 0.20 16.14 0.56
C GLN A 151 1.29 17.12 1.00
N LEU A 152 2.09 16.78 2.01
CA LEU A 152 3.25 17.59 2.38
C LEU A 152 4.35 17.45 1.32
N SER A 153 5.14 18.49 1.07
CA SER A 153 6.30 18.41 0.17
C SER A 153 7.58 18.70 0.97
N PRO A 154 8.64 17.87 0.88
CA PRO A 154 8.75 16.63 0.10
C PRO A 154 8.20 15.42 0.89
N CYS A 155 6.96 15.00 0.67
CA CYS A 155 6.43 13.77 1.25
C CYS A 155 6.05 12.78 0.15
N LYS A 156 6.41 11.51 0.38
CA LYS A 156 5.96 10.38 -0.43
C LYS A 156 5.43 9.32 0.52
N PRO A 157 4.25 8.74 0.24
CA PRO A 157 3.68 7.72 1.11
C PRO A 157 4.52 6.44 1.10
N VAL A 158 4.71 5.88 2.30
CA VAL A 158 5.26 4.55 2.53
C VAL A 158 4.13 3.61 2.88
N ILE A 159 4.01 2.51 2.13
CA ILE A 159 3.01 1.46 2.39
C ILE A 159 3.72 0.23 2.96
N SER A 160 3.20 -0.29 4.07
CA SER A 160 3.75 -1.48 4.71
C SER A 160 2.64 -2.45 5.13
N MET A 161 2.68 -3.66 4.58
CA MET A 161 1.77 -4.74 4.94
C MET A 161 2.53 -6.05 5.03
N TRP A 162 2.89 -6.47 6.24
CA TRP A 162 3.74 -7.64 6.47
C TRP A 162 3.37 -8.34 7.78
N ASN A 163 3.79 -9.60 7.91
CA ASN A 163 3.48 -10.43 9.09
C ASN A 163 1.97 -10.54 9.41
N ASN A 164 1.11 -10.43 8.40
CA ASN A 164 -0.30 -10.79 8.51
C ASN A 164 -0.44 -12.31 8.30
N ASN A 165 -1.67 -12.83 8.20
CA ASN A 165 -1.89 -14.25 7.93
C ASN A 165 -1.19 -14.69 6.62
N GLN A 166 -0.72 -15.94 6.54
CA GLN A 166 -0.12 -16.50 5.32
C GLN A 166 -1.06 -16.54 4.10
N ASN A 167 -2.37 -16.46 4.35
CA ASN A 167 -3.42 -16.38 3.33
C ASN A 167 -3.90 -14.94 3.09
N PHE A 168 -3.25 -13.94 3.69
CA PHE A 168 -3.57 -12.54 3.46
C PHE A 168 -3.49 -12.21 1.97
N CYS A 169 -4.59 -11.69 1.43
CA CYS A 169 -4.67 -11.24 0.05
C CYS A 169 -5.37 -9.88 -0.07
N MET A 170 -5.07 -9.18 -1.16
CA MET A 170 -5.79 -7.99 -1.61
C MET A 170 -6.49 -8.28 -2.93
N THR A 171 -7.66 -7.70 -3.14
CA THR A 171 -8.32 -7.75 -4.45
C THR A 171 -7.47 -7.00 -5.50
N THR A 172 -7.70 -7.27 -6.78
CA THR A 172 -7.03 -6.53 -7.87
C THR A 172 -7.33 -5.04 -7.79
N GLU A 173 -8.55 -4.66 -7.41
CA GLU A 173 -8.96 -3.27 -7.25
C GLU A 173 -8.20 -2.57 -6.11
N GLU A 174 -8.08 -3.19 -4.93
CA GLU A 174 -7.27 -2.66 -3.84
C GLU A 174 -5.79 -2.56 -4.24
N MET A 175 -5.25 -3.59 -4.90
CA MET A 175 -3.85 -3.62 -5.32
C MET A 175 -3.53 -2.51 -6.32
N LYS A 176 -4.42 -2.20 -7.27
CA LYS A 176 -4.24 -1.13 -8.27
C LYS A 176 -4.04 0.24 -7.64
N VAL A 177 -4.75 0.54 -6.55
CA VAL A 177 -4.61 1.82 -5.82
C VAL A 177 -3.16 2.08 -5.46
N PHE A 178 -2.44 1.03 -5.04
CA PHE A 178 -1.03 1.15 -4.66
C PHE A 178 -0.09 0.98 -5.86
N LEU A 179 -0.36 0.00 -6.72
CA LEU A 179 0.53 -0.35 -7.84
C LEU A 179 0.66 0.80 -8.84
N LEU A 180 -0.47 1.41 -9.20
CA LEU A 180 -0.57 2.48 -10.21
C LEU A 180 -0.23 3.87 -9.65
N ASN A 181 -0.06 4.00 -8.34
CA ASN A 181 0.36 5.26 -7.74
C ASN A 181 1.90 5.39 -7.78
N ASN A 182 2.37 6.22 -8.69
CA ASN A 182 3.79 6.52 -8.90
C ASN A 182 4.41 7.42 -7.81
N ARG A 183 3.60 7.99 -6.90
CA ARG A 183 4.09 8.79 -5.76
C ARG A 183 4.53 7.91 -4.58
N ILE A 184 4.06 6.66 -4.51
CA ILE A 184 4.49 5.70 -3.48
C ILE A 184 5.97 5.38 -3.69
N GLU A 185 6.79 5.85 -2.75
CA GLU A 185 8.23 5.65 -2.75
C GLU A 185 8.61 4.21 -2.35
N GLN A 186 7.93 3.70 -1.33
CA GLN A 186 8.23 2.40 -0.74
C GLN A 186 6.94 1.59 -0.58
N PHE A 187 6.95 0.39 -1.15
CA PHE A 187 5.82 -0.53 -1.14
C PHE A 187 6.26 -1.89 -0.59
N TYR A 188 6.23 -2.02 0.74
CA TYR A 188 6.65 -3.22 1.47
C TYR A 188 5.44 -4.10 1.78
N VAL A 189 5.04 -4.92 0.83
CA VAL A 189 3.86 -5.78 0.96
C VAL A 189 4.25 -7.25 0.81
N ASN A 190 3.89 -8.05 1.81
CA ASN A 190 3.85 -9.51 1.75
C ASN A 190 2.38 -9.92 1.75
N SER A 191 1.82 -10.10 0.55
CA SER A 191 0.41 -10.40 0.34
C SER A 191 0.26 -11.21 -0.94
N LYS A 192 -0.92 -11.79 -1.17
CA LYS A 192 -1.31 -12.37 -2.45
C LYS A 192 -2.36 -11.49 -3.12
N VAL A 193 -2.64 -11.73 -4.39
CA VAL A 193 -3.89 -11.23 -4.97
C VAL A 193 -4.98 -12.25 -4.72
N CYS A 194 -6.13 -11.79 -4.22
CA CYS A 194 -7.27 -12.66 -3.95
C CYS A 194 -7.76 -13.29 -5.25
N GLU A 195 -8.29 -14.50 -5.17
CA GLU A 195 -8.89 -15.11 -6.35
C GLU A 195 -10.05 -14.25 -6.87
N PRO A 196 -10.06 -13.90 -8.17
CA PRO A 196 -11.14 -13.10 -8.74
C PRO A 196 -12.48 -13.85 -8.63
N ALA A 197 -13.53 -13.13 -8.24
CA ALA A 197 -14.87 -13.68 -8.16
C ALA A 197 -15.51 -13.74 -9.56
N GLY A 198 -15.58 -14.95 -10.11
CA GLY A 198 -16.21 -15.23 -11.41
C GLY A 198 -15.31 -15.00 -12.63
N ASP A 199 -15.84 -15.33 -13.81
CA ASP A 199 -15.15 -15.16 -15.10
C ASP A 199 -15.31 -13.73 -15.60
N ASN A 200 -14.43 -12.83 -15.15
CA ASN A 200 -14.25 -11.54 -15.80
C ASN A 200 -13.28 -11.73 -16.98
N MET A 201 -13.75 -11.56 -18.22
CA MET A 201 -12.92 -11.72 -19.42
C MET A 201 -11.65 -10.84 -19.42
N LYS A 202 -11.61 -9.77 -18.60
CA LYS A 202 -10.43 -8.93 -18.44
C LYS A 202 -9.43 -9.43 -17.40
N THR A 203 -9.86 -10.17 -16.38
CA THR A 203 -9.01 -10.63 -15.27
C THR A 203 -8.97 -12.15 -15.27
N CYS A 204 -7.81 -12.73 -15.58
CA CYS A 204 -7.69 -14.16 -15.89
C CYS A 204 -6.70 -14.85 -14.95
N LYS A 205 -6.86 -16.16 -14.79
CA LYS A 205 -5.90 -17.01 -14.06
C LYS A 205 -4.85 -17.63 -14.99
N MET A 206 -5.12 -17.63 -16.29
CA MET A 206 -4.23 -18.14 -17.33
C MET A 206 -4.21 -17.17 -18.52
N PRO A 207 -3.14 -17.14 -19.33
CA PRO A 207 -3.07 -16.29 -20.51
C PRO A 207 -4.08 -16.72 -21.58
N GLU A 208 -4.99 -15.83 -21.94
CA GLU A 208 -6.04 -16.07 -22.94
C GLU A 208 -6.28 -14.79 -23.76
N VAL A 209 -6.77 -14.94 -25.00
CA VAL A 209 -7.04 -13.81 -25.88
C VAL A 209 -8.05 -12.85 -25.23
N GLY A 210 -7.68 -11.57 -25.12
CA GLY A 210 -8.51 -10.54 -24.49
C GLY A 210 -8.23 -10.31 -23.01
N CYS A 211 -7.36 -11.11 -22.38
CA CYS A 211 -6.94 -10.91 -21.01
C CYS A 211 -6.17 -9.59 -20.84
N GLU A 212 -6.60 -8.73 -19.92
CA GLU A 212 -5.91 -7.48 -19.59
C GLU A 212 -5.09 -7.59 -18.29
N GLU A 213 -5.51 -8.45 -17.36
CA GLU A 213 -4.93 -8.61 -16.04
C GLU A 213 -4.77 -10.09 -15.69
N LEU A 214 -3.53 -10.55 -15.51
CA LEU A 214 -3.25 -11.94 -15.15
C LEU A 214 -3.02 -12.06 -13.64
N VAL A 215 -3.86 -12.82 -12.96
CA VAL A 215 -3.66 -13.23 -11.56
C VAL A 215 -2.95 -14.58 -11.56
N GLY A 216 -1.63 -14.54 -11.47
CA GLY A 216 -0.77 -15.72 -11.59
C GLY A 216 0.54 -15.39 -12.31
N ASN A 217 1.35 -16.42 -12.50
CA ASN A 217 2.61 -16.28 -13.22
C ASN A 217 2.37 -16.39 -14.73
N LEU A 218 3.08 -15.58 -15.51
CA LEU A 218 3.18 -15.75 -16.95
C LEU A 218 4.42 -16.59 -17.27
N GLU A 219 4.22 -17.79 -17.81
CA GLU A 219 5.29 -18.66 -18.26
C GLU A 219 5.38 -18.67 -19.79
N ILE A 220 6.50 -18.19 -20.33
CA ILE A 220 6.82 -18.22 -21.77
C ILE A 220 7.85 -19.33 -21.99
N ARG A 221 7.44 -20.38 -22.69
CA ARG A 221 8.25 -21.56 -23.02
C ARG A 221 8.25 -21.83 -24.53
N GLN A 222 8.77 -22.98 -24.93
CA GLN A 222 8.64 -23.46 -26.31
C GLN A 222 7.16 -23.50 -26.74
N ASP A 223 6.88 -23.12 -27.99
CA ASP A 223 5.54 -23.10 -28.59
C ASP A 223 4.52 -22.17 -27.91
N PHE A 224 4.98 -21.17 -27.15
CA PHE A 224 4.11 -20.19 -26.51
C PHE A 224 3.30 -19.38 -27.54
N ASP A 225 1.97 -19.39 -27.42
CA ASP A 225 1.09 -18.59 -28.28
C ASP A 225 1.07 -17.12 -27.83
N THR A 226 1.85 -16.30 -28.52
CA THR A 226 1.97 -14.86 -28.25
C THR A 226 0.65 -14.09 -28.36
N LYS A 227 -0.35 -14.60 -29.09
CA LYS A 227 -1.65 -13.93 -29.22
C LYS A 227 -2.40 -13.82 -27.90
N THR A 228 -2.14 -14.72 -26.97
CA THR A 228 -2.78 -14.77 -25.65
C THR A 228 -2.38 -13.62 -24.73
N VAL A 229 -1.28 -12.92 -25.02
CA VAL A 229 -0.75 -11.83 -24.17
C VAL A 229 -0.78 -10.46 -24.82
N ASN A 230 -1.27 -10.36 -26.07
CA ASN A 230 -1.31 -9.09 -26.80
C ASN A 230 -2.12 -8.00 -26.07
N SER A 231 -3.13 -8.36 -25.29
CA SER A 231 -3.97 -7.41 -24.52
C SER A 231 -3.51 -7.22 -23.07
N LEU A 232 -2.50 -7.98 -22.63
CA LEU A 232 -2.10 -8.05 -21.23
C LEU A 232 -1.42 -6.76 -20.79
N LYS A 233 -1.89 -6.17 -19.69
CA LYS A 233 -1.41 -4.91 -19.11
C LYS A 233 -0.75 -5.10 -17.76
N ILE A 234 -1.29 -5.99 -16.93
CA ILE A 234 -0.79 -6.21 -15.56
C ILE A 234 -0.63 -7.70 -15.29
N ILE A 235 0.51 -8.08 -14.70
CA ILE A 235 0.74 -9.40 -14.14
C ILE A 235 0.83 -9.28 -12.62
N TYR A 236 -0.07 -9.96 -11.91
CA TYR A 236 -0.03 -10.15 -10.45
C TYR A 236 0.65 -11.49 -10.12
N GLY A 237 1.95 -11.54 -10.40
CA GLY A 237 2.79 -12.73 -10.29
C GLY A 237 4.11 -12.52 -11.00
N SER A 238 4.80 -13.61 -11.31
CA SER A 238 6.10 -13.57 -11.98
C SER A 238 5.99 -13.63 -13.51
N LEU A 239 6.90 -12.96 -14.22
CA LEU A 239 7.18 -13.19 -15.65
C LEU A 239 8.38 -14.15 -15.77
N LEU A 240 8.14 -15.36 -16.27
CA LEU A 240 9.13 -16.43 -16.36
C LEU A 240 9.31 -16.83 -17.83
N VAL A 241 10.49 -16.59 -18.38
CA VAL A 241 10.85 -16.94 -19.76
C VAL A 241 11.94 -18.00 -19.74
N GLN A 242 11.60 -19.23 -20.12
CA GLN A 242 12.48 -20.39 -19.99
C GLN A 242 12.38 -21.29 -21.24
N ASN A 243 13.51 -21.64 -21.87
CA ASN A 243 13.54 -22.46 -23.10
C ASN A 243 12.59 -21.95 -24.20
N SER A 244 12.52 -20.63 -24.38
CA SER A 244 11.67 -19.98 -25.37
C SER A 244 12.33 -19.99 -26.75
N THR A 245 11.50 -20.09 -27.80
CA THR A 245 11.93 -19.93 -29.20
C THR A 245 11.74 -18.51 -29.72
N LEU A 246 11.29 -17.58 -28.87
CA LEU A 246 11.09 -16.19 -29.25
C LEU A 246 12.44 -15.49 -29.43
N ASP A 247 12.49 -14.57 -30.40
CA ASP A 247 13.65 -13.70 -30.59
C ASP A 247 13.67 -12.55 -29.56
N ASP A 248 12.48 -12.05 -29.18
CA ASP A 248 12.29 -10.98 -28.21
C ASP A 248 10.92 -11.08 -27.48
N LEU A 249 10.65 -10.12 -26.59
CA LEU A 249 9.41 -10.03 -25.81
C LEU A 249 8.42 -8.98 -26.31
N SER A 250 8.52 -8.55 -27.57
CA SER A 250 7.67 -7.49 -28.14
C SER A 250 6.16 -7.82 -28.11
N CYS A 251 5.81 -9.11 -28.04
CA CYS A 251 4.44 -9.56 -27.81
C CYS A 251 3.82 -9.05 -26.49
N LEU A 252 4.65 -8.68 -25.51
CA LEU A 252 4.25 -8.03 -24.25
C LEU A 252 4.24 -6.50 -24.38
N GLY A 253 4.06 -5.96 -25.59
CA GLY A 253 4.11 -4.53 -25.84
C GLY A 253 3.10 -3.70 -25.04
N ASN A 254 1.97 -4.28 -24.61
CA ASN A 254 0.96 -3.59 -23.79
C ASN A 254 1.15 -3.78 -22.27
N LEU A 255 2.11 -4.62 -21.85
CA LEU A 255 2.39 -4.89 -20.45
C LEU A 255 3.02 -3.64 -19.82
N THR A 256 2.35 -3.08 -18.81
CA THR A 256 2.82 -1.90 -18.09
C THR A 256 3.34 -2.24 -16.69
N HIS A 257 2.77 -3.27 -16.04
CA HIS A 257 3.10 -3.59 -14.65
C HIS A 257 3.31 -5.09 -14.42
N VAL A 258 4.33 -5.43 -13.62
CA VAL A 258 4.51 -6.77 -13.05
C VAL A 258 4.69 -6.64 -11.55
N ALA A 259 3.83 -7.30 -10.77
CA ALA A 259 3.79 -7.15 -9.33
C ALA A 259 3.73 -8.53 -8.65
N GLN A 260 4.74 -8.84 -7.83
CA GLN A 260 4.90 -10.13 -7.20
C GLN A 260 5.31 -9.97 -5.73
N PHE A 261 4.56 -10.57 -4.82
CA PHE A 261 4.74 -10.36 -3.38
C PHE A 261 4.95 -11.67 -2.61
N ASP A 262 5.19 -12.76 -3.36
CA ASP A 262 5.58 -14.05 -2.82
C ASP A 262 7.11 -14.03 -2.61
N GLY A 263 7.54 -13.74 -1.38
CA GLY A 263 8.94 -13.51 -1.00
C GLY A 263 9.96 -14.62 -1.29
N LEU A 264 9.57 -15.69 -1.99
CA LEU A 264 10.40 -16.84 -2.33
C LEU A 264 10.80 -16.93 -3.80
N LYS A 265 10.19 -16.15 -4.71
CA LYS A 265 10.38 -16.29 -6.16
C LYS A 265 10.80 -14.98 -6.82
N PRO A 266 11.63 -15.00 -7.87
CA PRO A 266 11.90 -13.81 -8.66
C PRO A 266 10.59 -13.31 -9.31
N VAL A 267 10.44 -11.99 -9.37
CA VAL A 267 9.34 -11.34 -10.12
C VAL A 267 9.56 -11.46 -11.63
N VAL A 268 10.82 -11.45 -12.07
CA VAL A 268 11.16 -11.67 -13.48
C VAL A 268 12.34 -12.63 -13.58
N GLU A 269 12.19 -13.69 -14.36
CA GLU A 269 13.26 -14.62 -14.70
C GLU A 269 13.29 -14.80 -16.20
N ILE A 270 14.44 -14.52 -16.83
CA ILE A 270 14.66 -14.69 -18.26
C ILE A 270 15.91 -15.54 -18.45
N GLN A 271 15.75 -16.72 -19.03
CA GLN A 271 16.83 -17.64 -19.38
C GLN A 271 17.38 -17.36 -20.79
N GLU A 272 18.47 -18.04 -21.14
CA GLU A 272 19.18 -17.86 -22.40
C GLU A 272 18.31 -18.20 -23.63
N GLY A 273 18.62 -17.58 -24.77
CA GLY A 273 17.96 -17.82 -26.06
C GLY A 273 17.31 -16.58 -26.69
N LEU A 274 16.93 -15.57 -25.88
CA LEU A 274 16.43 -14.30 -26.40
C LEU A 274 17.56 -13.47 -27.02
N LYS A 275 17.31 -12.91 -28.22
CA LYS A 275 18.22 -11.94 -28.87
C LYS A 275 18.11 -10.56 -28.23
N SER A 276 16.92 -10.16 -27.76
CA SER A 276 16.68 -8.89 -27.06
C SER A 276 15.50 -8.96 -26.08
N ILE A 277 15.39 -7.97 -25.18
CA ILE A 277 14.30 -7.85 -24.21
C ILE A 277 13.58 -6.53 -24.51
N LYS A 278 12.52 -6.60 -25.33
CA LYS A 278 11.72 -5.44 -25.75
C LYS A 278 10.34 -5.49 -25.14
N MET A 279 10.02 -4.52 -24.28
CA MET A 279 8.70 -4.35 -23.66
C MET A 279 8.38 -2.85 -23.64
N ALA A 280 7.78 -2.37 -24.74
CA ALA A 280 7.73 -0.94 -25.05
C ALA A 280 7.00 -0.07 -24.01
N ASN A 281 6.01 -0.62 -23.31
CA ASN A 281 5.18 0.13 -22.36
C ASN A 281 5.41 -0.29 -20.90
N LEU A 282 6.47 -1.04 -20.58
CA LEU A 282 6.71 -1.46 -19.20
C LEU A 282 7.06 -0.25 -18.32
N GLU A 283 6.21 0.06 -17.35
CA GLU A 283 6.33 1.24 -16.48
C GLU A 283 6.90 0.90 -15.11
N ARG A 284 6.53 -0.25 -14.53
CA ARG A 284 6.90 -0.57 -13.15
C ARG A 284 6.95 -2.07 -12.88
N ILE A 285 7.98 -2.48 -12.17
CA ILE A 285 8.09 -3.81 -11.58
C ILE A 285 8.15 -3.67 -10.07
N VAL A 286 7.32 -4.44 -9.39
CA VAL A 286 7.17 -4.38 -7.94
C VAL A 286 7.41 -5.77 -7.37
N THR A 287 8.33 -5.88 -6.42
CA THR A 287 8.62 -7.15 -5.77
C THR A 287 8.97 -7.02 -4.31
N SER A 288 8.64 -8.05 -3.52
CA SER A 288 9.11 -8.20 -2.14
C SER A 288 10.48 -8.90 -2.04
N VAL A 289 11.04 -9.39 -3.16
CA VAL A 289 12.29 -10.17 -3.19
C VAL A 289 13.49 -9.29 -3.53
N TRP A 290 14.56 -9.44 -2.75
CA TRP A 290 15.85 -8.82 -3.05
C TRP A 290 16.44 -9.42 -4.34
N ASN A 291 16.92 -8.58 -5.26
CA ASN A 291 17.35 -8.99 -6.60
C ASN A 291 16.27 -9.77 -7.35
N GLY A 292 14.98 -9.40 -7.26
CA GLY A 292 13.88 -10.17 -7.83
C GLY A 292 13.87 -10.30 -9.36
N ALA A 293 14.78 -9.67 -10.10
CA ALA A 293 14.91 -9.80 -11.55
C ALA A 293 16.22 -10.54 -11.92
N HIS A 294 16.07 -11.70 -12.56
CA HIS A 294 17.17 -12.58 -12.93
C HIS A 294 17.20 -12.73 -14.45
N ILE A 295 18.25 -12.24 -15.11
CA ILE A 295 18.41 -12.35 -16.57
C ILE A 295 19.73 -13.06 -16.86
N GLN A 296 19.65 -14.30 -17.33
CA GLN A 296 20.79 -15.11 -17.77
C GLN A 296 21.00 -14.84 -19.26
N ASN A 297 22.02 -14.04 -19.59
CA ASN A 297 22.40 -13.82 -20.98
C ASN A 297 23.94 -13.79 -21.11
N GLU A 298 24.50 -14.72 -21.88
CA GLU A 298 25.93 -14.75 -22.25
C GLU A 298 26.37 -13.51 -23.07
N ASN A 299 25.43 -12.64 -23.49
CA ASN A 299 25.68 -11.40 -24.20
C ASN A 299 25.36 -10.12 -23.40
N LYS A 300 25.68 -10.06 -22.09
CA LYS A 300 25.61 -8.80 -21.30
C LYS A 300 26.26 -7.58 -22.00
N ARG A 301 27.18 -7.78 -22.96
CA ARG A 301 27.82 -6.73 -23.78
C ARG A 301 27.11 -6.33 -25.08
N LYS A 302 26.20 -7.13 -25.67
CA LYS A 302 25.47 -6.73 -26.90
C LYS A 302 24.16 -5.99 -26.62
N LEU A 303 23.63 -6.10 -25.41
CA LEU A 303 22.47 -5.33 -24.93
C LEU A 303 22.82 -3.86 -24.64
N GLY A 304 24.11 -3.52 -24.53
CA GLY A 304 24.59 -2.22 -24.06
C GLY A 304 24.54 -1.05 -25.06
N ASN A 305 24.02 -1.24 -26.27
CA ASN A 305 23.90 -0.18 -27.28
C ASN A 305 22.44 0.20 -27.62
N ASP A 306 21.46 -0.47 -27.04
CA ASP A 306 20.04 -0.19 -27.28
C ASP A 306 19.48 0.57 -26.06
N THR A 307 19.25 1.87 -26.20
CA THR A 307 18.86 2.78 -25.10
C THR A 307 17.59 2.31 -24.38
N GLU A 308 16.63 1.75 -25.15
CA GLU A 308 15.37 1.18 -24.64
C GLU A 308 15.59 -0.01 -23.70
N ILE A 309 16.67 -0.76 -23.91
CA ILE A 309 17.03 -1.90 -23.06
C ILE A 309 17.63 -1.42 -21.74
N PHE A 310 18.47 -0.37 -21.75
CA PHE A 310 19.03 0.19 -20.51
C PHE A 310 17.95 0.83 -19.62
N GLU A 311 16.96 1.48 -20.23
CA GLU A 311 15.78 2.01 -19.52
C GLU A 311 14.96 0.89 -18.87
N ASN A 312 14.74 -0.21 -19.59
CA ASN A 312 14.12 -1.41 -19.05
C ASN A 312 14.97 -2.05 -17.93
N PHE A 313 16.30 -2.18 -18.09
CA PHE A 313 17.22 -2.62 -17.02
C PHE A 313 17.15 -1.75 -15.75
N ALA A 314 17.14 -0.43 -15.92
CA ALA A 314 16.99 0.52 -14.81
C ALA A 314 15.61 0.41 -14.12
N LEU A 315 14.57 -0.03 -14.84
CA LEU A 315 13.25 -0.35 -14.27
C LEU A 315 13.29 -1.62 -13.41
N PHE A 316 14.11 -2.61 -13.76
CA PHE A 316 14.32 -3.83 -12.95
C PHE A 316 15.18 -3.58 -11.70
N GLU A 317 16.13 -2.64 -11.74
CA GLU A 317 17.03 -2.32 -10.61
C GLU A 317 16.37 -1.46 -9.51
N LYS A 318 15.19 -0.87 -9.77
CA LYS A 318 14.37 -0.17 -8.76
C LYS A 318 13.61 -1.10 -7.81
N THR A 319 14.09 -2.34 -7.66
CA THR A 319 13.79 -3.23 -6.51
C THR A 319 13.95 -2.48 -5.19
N PRO A 320 13.19 -2.81 -4.12
CA PRO A 320 13.19 -2.02 -2.88
C PRO A 320 14.61 -1.88 -2.33
N GLN A 321 15.19 -0.69 -2.50
CA GLN A 321 16.44 -0.36 -1.86
C GLN A 321 16.14 -0.14 -0.39
N ASN A 322 16.60 -1.08 0.42
CA ASN A 322 16.59 -1.11 1.88
C ASN A 322 15.30 -1.63 2.51
N ALA A 323 15.45 -2.69 3.31
CA ALA A 323 14.52 -2.99 4.39
C ALA A 323 14.39 -1.76 5.32
N PRO A 324 13.22 -1.48 5.90
CA PRO A 324 13.14 -0.45 6.93
C PRO A 324 14.12 -0.79 8.05
N ARG A 325 14.95 0.19 8.44
CA ARG A 325 15.54 0.18 9.78
C ARG A 325 14.36 -0.01 10.74
N SER A 326 14.43 -1.02 11.58
CA SER A 326 13.41 -1.26 12.60
C SER A 326 13.16 0.03 13.36
N PHE A 327 11.95 0.58 13.23
CA PHE A 327 11.48 1.65 14.10
C PHE A 327 11.10 1.00 15.44
N ASP A 328 11.84 1.30 16.48
CA ASP A 328 11.76 0.69 17.82
C ASP A 328 10.60 1.23 18.67
N GLY A 329 9.81 2.17 18.14
CA GLY A 329 8.69 2.78 18.84
C GLY A 329 9.11 3.74 19.95
N LEU A 330 10.35 4.25 19.95
CA LEU A 330 10.87 5.13 21.02
C LEU A 330 11.37 6.51 20.57
N SER A 331 11.23 6.89 19.30
CA SER A 331 11.66 8.22 18.85
C SER A 331 10.66 8.88 17.91
N CYS A 332 10.32 10.13 18.23
CA CYS A 332 9.29 10.94 17.56
C CYS A 332 9.57 11.20 16.08
#